data_AF-A0A7C3G3B7-F1
#
_entry.id   AF-A0A7C3G3B7-F1
#
_cell.length_a   1.000
_cell.length_b   1.000
_cell.length_c   1.000
_cell.angle_alpha   90.00
_cell.angle_beta   90.00
_cell.angle_gamma   90.00
#
_symmetry.space_group_name_H-M   'P 1'
#
loop_
_entity.id
_entity.type
_entity.pdbx_description
1 polymer ?
#
loop_
_entity_poly.entity_id
_entity_poly.type
_entity_poly.pdbx_seq_one_letter_code
_entity_poly.pdbx_strand_id
1 'polypeptide(L)' 'MIAHAKAYGGKVVTFEVSAPGSTKPKIPDIAKEFDVITLDIYRMIRELQIVL' A
#
# COMPACT_ATOMS: atom_id res chain seq x y z
N MET A 1 -2.51 -6.03 8.46
CA MET A 1 -2.64 -5.80 7.01
C MET A 1 -1.32 -5.97 6.26
N ILE A 2 -0.26 -5.20 6.53
CA ILE A 2 1.06 -5.35 5.86
C ILE A 2 1.60 -6.79 5.99
N ALA A 3 1.58 -7.36 7.19
CA ALA A 3 2.00 -8.76 7.42
C ALA A 3 1.19 -9.77 6.59
N HIS A 4 -0.12 -9.55 6.43
CA HIS A 4 -0.97 -10.40 5.61
C HIS A 4 -0.61 -10.28 4.13
N ALA A 5 -0.45 -9.04 3.62
CA ALA A 5 -0.01 -8.81 2.25
C ALA A 5 1.36 -9.47 1.98
N LYS A 6 2.32 -9.37 2.90
CA LYS A 6 3.63 -10.03 2.78
C LYS A 6 3.49 -11.57 2.73
N ALA A 7 2.68 -12.15 3.62
CA ALA A 7 2.51 -13.60 3.72
C ALA A 7 1.87 -14.22 2.47
N TYR A 8 0.98 -13.49 1.80
CA TYR A 8 0.20 -13.98 0.66
C TYR A 8 0.58 -13.36 -0.70
N GLY A 9 1.65 -12.58 -0.77
CA GLY A 9 2.05 -11.88 -2.00
C GLY A 9 1.05 -10.80 -2.45
N GLY A 10 0.25 -10.28 -1.54
CA GLY A 10 -0.75 -9.26 -1.79
C GLY A 10 -0.19 -7.83 -1.85
N LYS A 11 -1.08 -6.87 -2.13
CA LYS A 11 -0.81 -5.43 -2.10
C LYS A 11 -1.71 -4.76 -1.07
N VAL A 12 -1.29 -3.59 -0.57
CA VAL A 12 -2.08 -2.80 0.38
C VAL A 12 -2.68 -1.59 -0.34
N VAL A 13 -3.99 -1.40 -0.24
CA VAL A 13 -4.65 -0.18 -0.75
C VAL A 13 -4.78 0.82 0.40
N THR A 14 -4.33 2.05 0.19
CA THR A 14 -4.37 3.11 1.20
C THR A 14 -4.50 4.50 0.55
N PHE A 15 -5.10 5.44 1.27
CA PHE A 15 -5.10 6.86 0.91
C PHE A 15 -3.95 7.64 1.55
N GLU A 16 -3.17 6.99 2.41
CA GLU A 16 -2.00 7.64 3.02
C GLU A 16 -0.90 7.84 1.98
N VAL A 17 -0.25 9.00 2.08
CA VAL A 17 0.96 9.34 1.34
C VAL A 17 2.16 9.13 2.26
N SER A 18 3.28 8.67 1.68
CA SER A 18 4.57 8.54 2.38
C SER A 18 4.93 9.86 3.06
N ALA A 19 5.33 9.78 4.33
CA ALA A 19 5.83 10.93 5.08
C ALA A 19 6.95 10.46 6.02
N PRO A 20 8.16 10.17 5.48
CA PRO A 20 9.27 9.66 6.26
C PRO A 20 9.63 10.62 7.40
N GLY A 21 9.82 10.09 8.60
CA GLY A 21 10.11 10.90 9.80
C GLY A 21 8.88 11.53 10.46
N SER A 22 7.66 11.25 9.98
CA SER A 22 6.44 11.63 10.70
C SER A 22 6.38 10.97 12.07
N THR A 23 5.92 11.70 13.09
CA THR A 23 5.69 11.16 14.45
C THR A 23 4.66 10.04 14.46
N LYS A 24 3.75 10.03 13.49
CA LYS A 24 2.82 8.93 13.22
C LYS A 24 3.32 8.15 12.00
N PRO A 25 3.76 6.89 12.17
CA PRO A 25 4.17 6.05 11.04
C PRO A 25 3.08 5.99 9.96
N LYS A 26 3.49 6.12 8.70
CA LYS A 26 2.58 6.01 7.56
C LYS A 26 2.63 4.60 6.97
N ILE A 27 1.48 4.16 6.46
CA ILE A 27 1.34 2.85 5.83
C ILE A 27 2.37 2.65 4.70
N PRO A 28 2.58 3.59 3.76
CA PRO A 28 3.56 3.42 2.69
C PRO A 28 5.01 3.28 3.19
N ASP A 29 5.34 3.98 4.28
CA ASP A 29 6.71 3.97 4.83
C ASP A 29 7.01 2.60 5.46
N ILE A 30 6.08 2.10 6.29
CA ILE A 30 6.22 0.78 6.90
C ILE A 30 6.13 -0.33 5.84
N ALA A 31 5.24 -0.22 4.85
CA ALA A 31 5.10 -1.23 3.80
C ALA A 31 6.39 -1.39 2.98
N LYS A 32 7.11 -0.29 2.74
CA LYS A 32 8.40 -0.29 2.05
C LYS A 32 9.47 -1.10 2.81
N GLU A 33 9.51 -1.01 4.15
CA GLU A 33 10.47 -1.77 4.97
C GLU A 33 10.27 -3.30 4.86
N PHE A 34 9.08 -3.75 4.48
CA PHE A 34 8.74 -5.16 4.32
C PHE A 34 8.61 -5.60 2.85
N ASP A 35 9.02 -4.78 1.89
CA ASP A 35 8.84 -5.00 0.44
C ASP A 35 7.38 -5.27 0.04
N VAL A 36 6.43 -4.59 0.68
CA VAL A 36 5.00 -4.68 0.35
C VAL A 36 4.59 -3.49 -0.51
N ILE A 37 3.98 -3.76 -1.66
CA ILE A 37 3.50 -2.73 -2.58
C ILE A 37 2.24 -2.07 -2.01
N THR A 38 2.23 -0.73 -2.00
CA THR A 38 1.03 0.06 -1.70
C THR A 38 0.44 0.69 -2.97
N LEU A 39 -0.89 0.73 -3.05
CA LEU A 39 -1.66 1.37 -4.11
C LEU A 39 -2.62 2.40 -3.52
N ASP A 40 -2.90 3.46 -4.28
CA ASP A 40 -4.12 4.25 -4.08
C ASP A 40 -5.34 3.55 -4.72
N ILE A 41 -6.55 4.01 -4.37
CA ILE A 41 -7.79 3.40 -4.88
C ILE A 41 -7.90 3.45 -6.40
N TYR A 42 -7.39 4.50 -7.05
CA TYR A 42 -7.49 4.66 -8.50
C TYR A 42 -6.55 3.69 -9.22
N ARG A 43 -5.34 3.47 -8.68
CA ARG A 43 -4.42 2.44 -9.17
C ARG A 43 -5.02 1.05 -8.99
N MET A 44 -5.63 0.76 -7.85
CA MET A 44 -6.32 -0.52 -7.61
C MET A 44 -7.44 -0.75 -8.65
N ILE A 45 -8.30 0.24 -8.88
CA ILE A 45 -9.39 0.15 -9.88
C ILE A 45 -8.83 -0.13 -11.28
N ARG A 46 -7.73 0.53 -11.68
CA ARG A 46 -7.06 0.28 -12.95
C ARG A 46 -6.46 -1.13 -13.04
N GLU A 47 -5.81 -1.62 -11.98
CA GLU A 47 -5.26 -2.99 -11.95
C GLU A 47 -6.35 -4.07 -12.04
N LEU A 48 -7.53 -3.79 -11.48
CA LEU A 48 -8.69 -4.68 -11.55
C LEU A 48 -9.47 -4.57 -12.87
N GLN A 49 -9.06 -3.69 -13.79
CA GLN A 49 -9.76 -3.42 -15.05
C GLN A 49 -11.25 -3.07 -14.87
N ILE A 50 -11.59 -2.44 -13.74
CA ILE A 50 -12.99 -2.06 -13.43
C ILE A 50 -13.43 -0.82 -14.22
N VAL A 51 -12.47 0.01 -14.67
CA VAL A 51 -12.72 1.18 -15.52
C VAL A 51 -11.80 1.12 -16.73
N LEU A 52 -12.39 1.18 -17.93
CA LEU A 52 -11.73 1.25 -19.24
C LEU A 52 -11.18 2.66 -19.52
#